data_AF-G2G3H8-F1
#
_entry.id   AF-G2G3H8-F1
#
_cell.length_a   1.000
_cell.length_b   1.000
_cell.length_c   1.000
_cell.angle_alpha   90.00
_cell.angle_beta   90.00
_cell.angle_gamma   90.00
#
_symmetry.space_group_name_H-M   'P 1'
#
loop_
_entity.id
_entity.type
_entity.pdbx_description
1 polymer ?
#
loop_
_entity_poly.entity_id
_entity_poly.type
_entity_poly.pdbx_seq_one_letter_code
_entity_poly.pdbx_strand_id
1 'polypeptide(L)'
;MGTVLLAALAAVVLAVVVTGLVRAGRREARAEKQRLAEDAQLQARRSLAAVWAMDDRAFEEYVAGLCRRDGCTQVQRVGGAGDLGADVIGYLPDGRKIVVQCKRYAKHRSVGSRDIQTFNGTARAEHGADVPVFVASCVFTRPARDFAARHGLCLVDVDLLGFWNSGTTLSSLVELDIGRSGSHRKLSPDHD
;
A
#
# COMPACT_ATOMS: atom_id res chain seq x y z
N MET A 1 -20.27 -2.11 -60.81
CA MET A 1 -20.52 -0.91 -59.98
C MET A 1 -21.43 -1.22 -58.79
N GLY A 2 -22.65 -1.75 -58.98
CA GLY A 2 -23.61 -1.96 -57.87
C GLY A 2 -23.20 -2.96 -56.77
N THR A 3 -22.55 -4.07 -57.12
CA THR A 3 -22.11 -5.10 -56.16
C THR A 3 -21.00 -4.62 -55.21
N VAL A 4 -20.07 -3.80 -55.74
CA VAL A 4 -18.98 -3.21 -54.96
C VAL A 4 -19.53 -2.21 -53.92
N LEU A 5 -20.54 -1.42 -54.30
CA LEU A 5 -21.20 -0.47 -53.40
C LEU A 5 -21.97 -1.18 -52.27
N LEU A 6 -22.68 -2.26 -52.58
CA LEU A 6 -23.39 -3.08 -51.59
C LEU A 6 -22.45 -3.76 -50.60
N ALA A 7 -21.33 -4.32 -51.09
CA ALA A 7 -20.31 -4.93 -50.24
C ALA A 7 -19.66 -3.90 -49.29
N ALA A 8 -19.37 -2.68 -49.79
CA ALA A 8 -18.82 -1.60 -48.98
C ALA A 8 -19.79 -1.15 -47.87
N LEU A 9 -21.09 -1.00 -48.20
CA LEU A 9 -22.13 -0.67 -47.21
C LEU A 9 -22.27 -1.75 -46.14
N ALA A 10 -22.28 -3.03 -46.53
CA ALA A 10 -22.35 -4.15 -45.59
C ALA A 10 -21.13 -4.19 -44.65
N ALA A 11 -19.93 -3.93 -45.16
CA ALA A 11 -18.72 -3.86 -44.35
C ALA A 11 -18.74 -2.71 -43.33
N VAL A 12 -19.26 -1.54 -43.73
CA VAL A 12 -19.45 -0.39 -42.83
C VAL A 12 -20.46 -0.72 -41.73
N VAL A 13 -21.60 -1.32 -42.07
CA VAL A 13 -22.61 -1.73 -41.09
C VAL A 13 -22.01 -2.74 -40.10
N LEU A 14 -21.28 -3.74 -40.59
CA LEU A 14 -20.61 -4.73 -39.73
C LEU A 14 -19.59 -4.06 -38.80
N ALA A 15 -18.78 -3.13 -39.31
CA ALA A 15 -17.80 -2.40 -38.51
C ALA A 15 -18.45 -1.56 -37.42
N VAL A 16 -19.59 -0.91 -37.72
CA VAL A 16 -20.37 -0.13 -36.75
C VAL A 16 -20.94 -1.04 -35.66
N VAL A 17 -21.52 -2.19 -36.04
CA VAL A 17 -22.08 -3.17 -35.10
C VAL A 17 -20.99 -3.73 -34.17
N VAL A 18 -19.87 -4.18 -34.74
CA VAL A 18 -18.73 -4.70 -33.96
C VAL A 18 -18.18 -3.64 -33.00
N THR A 19 -18.01 -2.40 -33.47
CA THR A 19 -17.54 -1.30 -32.62
C THR A 19 -18.54 -0.99 -31.51
N GLY A 20 -19.84 -1.05 -31.79
CA GLY A 20 -20.91 -0.88 -30.81
C GLY A 20 -20.84 -1.92 -29.70
N LEU A 21 -20.72 -3.21 -30.06
CA LEU A 21 -20.59 -4.32 -29.11
C LEU A 21 -19.31 -4.21 -28.26
N VAL A 22 -18.16 -3.90 -28.87
CA VAL A 22 -16.90 -3.69 -28.14
C VAL A 22 -17.00 -2.51 -27.18
N ARG A 23 -17.64 -1.41 -27.58
CA ARG A 23 -17.84 -0.25 -26.70
C ARG A 23 -18.81 -0.56 -25.56
N ALA A 24 -19.88 -1.31 -25.80
CA ALA A 24 -20.82 -1.74 -24.76
C ALA A 24 -20.13 -2.64 -23.74
N GLY A 25 -19.42 -3.69 -24.19
CA GLY A 25 -18.67 -4.57 -23.28
C GLY A 25 -17.57 -3.84 -22.50
N ARG A 26 -16.86 -2.88 -23.11
CA ARG A 26 -15.89 -2.04 -22.39
C ARG A 26 -16.54 -1.12 -21.36
N ARG A 27 -17.77 -0.65 -21.59
CA ARG A 27 -18.51 0.19 -20.63
C ARG A 27 -18.94 -0.63 -19.41
N GLU A 28 -19.49 -1.82 -19.64
CA GLU A 28 -19.88 -2.74 -18.57
C GLU A 28 -18.68 -3.14 -17.71
N ALA A 29 -17.57 -3.56 -18.33
CA ALA A 29 -16.35 -3.91 -17.60
C ALA A 29 -15.76 -2.73 -16.81
N ARG A 30 -15.91 -1.48 -17.31
CA ARG A 30 -15.50 -0.27 -16.56
C ARG A 30 -16.42 0.01 -15.39
N ALA A 31 -17.74 -0.14 -15.57
CA ALA A 31 -18.72 0.08 -14.53
C ALA A 31 -18.59 -0.96 -13.39
N GLU A 32 -18.34 -2.23 -13.72
CA GLU A 32 -18.07 -3.28 -12.73
C GLU A 32 -16.79 -3.00 -11.96
N LYS A 33 -15.69 -2.65 -12.65
CA LYS A 33 -14.44 -2.23 -11.98
C LYS A 33 -14.64 -1.02 -11.06
N GLN A 34 -15.48 -0.06 -11.45
CA GLN A 34 -15.79 1.10 -10.62
C GLN A 34 -16.56 0.70 -9.37
N ARG A 35 -17.59 -0.16 -9.47
CA ARG A 35 -18.35 -0.66 -8.32
C ARG A 35 -17.45 -1.41 -7.33
N LEU A 36 -16.60 -2.30 -7.83
CA LEU A 36 -15.64 -3.02 -6.99
C LEU A 36 -14.66 -2.07 -6.31
N ALA A 37 -14.20 -1.02 -7.00
CA ALA A 37 -13.33 0.00 -6.42
C ALA A 37 -14.06 0.84 -5.35
N GLU A 38 -15.32 1.20 -5.57
CA GLU A 38 -16.15 1.93 -4.61
C GLU A 38 -16.43 1.09 -3.36
N ASP A 39 -16.78 -0.18 -3.51
CA ASP A 39 -17.00 -1.11 -2.39
C ASP A 39 -15.70 -1.31 -1.60
N ALA A 40 -14.57 -1.51 -2.28
CA ALA A 40 -13.26 -1.59 -1.64
C ALA A 40 -12.92 -0.30 -0.88
N GLN A 41 -13.23 0.86 -1.45
CA GLN A 41 -13.00 2.15 -0.80
C GLN A 41 -13.91 2.36 0.42
N LEU A 42 -15.17 1.93 0.36
CA LEU A 42 -16.10 1.99 1.48
C LEU A 42 -15.64 1.08 2.63
N GLN A 43 -15.22 -0.14 2.31
CA GLN A 43 -14.68 -1.07 3.30
C GLN A 43 -13.40 -0.51 3.95
N ALA A 44 -12.47 0.03 3.15
CA ALA A 44 -11.28 0.70 3.66
C ALA A 44 -11.63 1.87 4.59
N ARG A 45 -12.63 2.70 4.25
CA ARG A 45 -13.08 3.80 5.12
C ARG A 45 -13.64 3.31 6.46
N ARG A 46 -14.44 2.23 6.46
CA ARG A 46 -15.00 1.65 7.70
C ARG A 46 -13.91 1.06 8.60
N SER A 47 -12.94 0.35 8.02
CA SER A 47 -11.82 -0.19 8.78
C SER A 47 -10.94 0.91 9.37
N LEU A 48 -10.74 2.01 8.64
CA LEU A 48 -9.99 3.15 9.14
C LEU A 48 -10.69 3.89 10.29
N ALA A 49 -12.02 3.95 10.28
CA ALA A 49 -12.77 4.48 11.42
C ALA A 49 -12.54 3.64 12.69
N ALA A 50 -12.49 2.31 12.55
CA ALA A 50 -12.14 1.43 13.67
C ALA A 50 -10.71 1.67 14.15
N VAL A 51 -9.74 1.83 13.24
CA VAL A 51 -8.33 2.16 13.59
C VAL A 51 -8.22 3.45 14.38
N TRP A 52 -8.94 4.52 14.00
CA TRP A 52 -8.89 5.79 14.73
C TRP A 52 -9.61 5.76 16.09
N ALA A 53 -10.45 4.77 16.35
CA ALA A 53 -11.06 4.56 17.65
C ALA A 53 -10.15 3.78 18.63
N MET A 54 -9.06 3.18 18.15
CA MET A 54 -8.11 2.43 18.97
C MET A 54 -7.18 3.37 19.76
N ASP A 55 -6.84 2.96 20.99
CA ASP A 55 -5.67 3.51 21.67
C ASP A 55 -4.36 3.01 21.02
N ASP A 56 -3.22 3.50 21.50
CA ASP A 56 -1.92 3.16 20.89
C ASP A 56 -1.63 1.66 21.01
N ARG A 57 -1.87 1.06 22.17
CA ARG A 57 -1.63 -0.36 22.43
C ARG A 57 -2.53 -1.26 21.59
N ALA A 58 -3.81 -0.93 21.45
CA ALA A 58 -4.76 -1.67 20.63
C ALA A 58 -4.38 -1.59 19.15
N PHE A 59 -3.84 -0.45 18.70
CA PHE A 59 -3.33 -0.31 17.34
C PHE A 59 -2.10 -1.19 17.07
N GLU A 60 -1.15 -1.25 18.01
CA GLU A 60 0.00 -2.17 17.91
C GLU A 60 -0.43 -3.63 17.85
N GLU A 61 -1.37 -4.04 18.72
CA GLU A 61 -1.88 -5.41 18.74
C GLU A 61 -2.65 -5.75 17.45
N TYR A 62 -3.38 -4.78 16.91
CA TYR A 62 -4.06 -4.91 15.63
C TYR A 62 -3.07 -5.13 14.48
N VAL A 63 -1.98 -4.35 14.42
CA VAL A 63 -0.90 -4.54 13.43
C VAL A 63 -0.23 -5.91 13.61
N ALA A 64 0.04 -6.34 14.85
CA ALA A 64 0.53 -7.69 15.12
C ALA A 64 -0.44 -8.78 14.63
N GLY A 65 -1.75 -8.56 14.78
CA GLY A 65 -2.80 -9.42 14.23
C GLY A 65 -2.75 -9.53 12.71
N LEU A 66 -2.56 -8.42 12.00
CA LEU A 66 -2.42 -8.40 10.54
C LEU A 66 -1.16 -9.16 10.10
N CYS A 67 -0.02 -8.98 10.78
CA CYS A 67 1.19 -9.75 10.50
C CYS A 67 0.94 -11.26 10.63
N ARG A 68 0.27 -11.69 11.72
CA ARG A 68 -0.06 -13.11 11.93
C ARG A 68 -1.00 -13.65 10.84
N ARG A 69 -2.02 -12.88 10.47
CA ARG A 69 -2.97 -13.23 9.39
C ARG A 69 -2.23 -13.51 8.08
N ASP A 70 -1.17 -12.76 7.80
CA ASP A 70 -0.41 -12.88 6.56
C ASP A 70 0.69 -13.95 6.60
N GLY A 71 0.68 -14.80 7.63
CA GLY A 71 1.62 -15.92 7.77
C GLY A 71 2.95 -15.55 8.41
N CYS A 72 3.10 -14.35 8.98
CA CYS A 72 4.29 -14.03 9.76
C CYS A 72 4.36 -14.92 11.01
N THR A 73 5.56 -15.34 11.37
CA THR A 73 5.81 -16.24 12.51
C THR A 73 6.46 -15.49 13.67
N GLN A 74 6.33 -16.05 14.87
CA GLN A 74 6.86 -15.50 16.13
C GLN A 74 6.49 -14.01 16.34
N VAL A 75 5.30 -13.61 15.88
CA VAL A 75 4.85 -12.23 15.99
C VAL A 75 4.51 -11.89 17.44
N GLN A 76 5.20 -10.91 17.98
CA GLN A 76 5.03 -10.42 19.35
C GLN A 76 4.90 -8.90 19.35
N ARG A 77 3.94 -8.40 20.12
CA ARG A 77 3.85 -6.98 20.48
C ARG A 77 4.81 -6.72 21.65
N VAL A 78 5.88 -5.98 21.37
CA VAL A 78 6.97 -5.67 22.32
C VAL A 78 6.97 -4.21 22.76
N GLY A 79 6.06 -3.39 22.25
CA GLY A 79 5.95 -1.96 22.56
C GLY A 79 5.79 -1.67 24.05
N GLY A 80 6.40 -0.58 24.52
CA GLY A 80 6.45 -0.20 25.92
C GLY A 80 7.54 0.83 26.23
N ALA A 81 7.68 1.19 27.51
CA ALA A 81 8.71 2.15 27.90
C ALA A 81 10.12 1.61 27.56
N GLY A 82 10.90 2.37 26.80
CA GLY A 82 12.25 1.99 26.41
C GLY A 82 12.32 0.97 25.26
N ASP A 83 11.24 0.80 24.50
CA ASP A 83 11.20 -0.11 23.34
C ASP A 83 12.05 0.34 22.14
N LEU A 84 12.63 1.54 22.21
CA LEU A 84 13.46 2.16 21.17
C LEU A 84 12.76 2.17 19.79
N GLY A 85 11.43 2.20 19.78
CA GLY A 85 10.61 2.27 18.59
C GLY A 85 10.28 0.94 17.92
N ALA A 86 10.51 -0.19 18.59
CA ALA A 86 9.95 -1.48 18.18
C ALA A 86 8.63 -1.74 18.92
N ASP A 87 7.51 -1.72 18.19
CA ASP A 87 6.21 -2.05 18.79
C ASP A 87 5.81 -3.51 18.50
N VAL A 88 6.17 -4.01 17.32
CA VAL A 88 5.93 -5.40 16.90
C VAL A 88 7.18 -5.98 16.26
N ILE A 89 7.53 -7.21 16.64
CA ILE A 89 8.62 -7.99 16.02
C ILE A 89 8.06 -9.34 15.57
N GLY A 90 8.60 -9.88 14.50
CA GLY A 90 8.31 -11.22 14.01
C GLY A 90 9.15 -11.55 12.80
N TYR A 91 8.75 -12.58 12.05
CA TYR A 91 9.42 -12.98 10.81
C TYR A 91 8.42 -13.12 9.68
N LEU A 92 8.75 -12.57 8.51
CA LEU A 92 7.98 -12.79 7.29
C LEU A 92 7.97 -14.29 6.92
N PRO A 93 7.04 -14.73 6.05
CA PRO A 93 7.01 -16.12 5.56
C PRO A 93 8.33 -16.58 4.89
N ASP A 94 9.14 -15.65 4.38
CA ASP A 94 10.45 -15.93 3.78
C ASP A 94 11.62 -15.97 4.80
N GLY A 95 11.31 -15.81 6.10
CA GLY A 95 12.28 -15.88 7.19
C GLY A 95 12.96 -14.56 7.55
N ARG A 96 12.74 -13.46 6.82
CA ARG A 96 13.30 -12.15 7.17
C ARG A 96 12.65 -11.58 8.42
N LYS A 97 13.47 -11.05 9.35
CA LYS A 97 12.99 -10.43 10.58
C LYS A 97 12.36 -9.06 10.28
N ILE A 98 11.10 -8.90 10.71
CA ILE A 98 10.40 -7.61 10.71
C ILE A 98 10.49 -6.94 12.06
N VAL A 99 10.70 -5.63 12.03
CA VAL A 99 10.54 -4.75 13.19
C VAL A 99 9.62 -3.63 12.75
N VAL A 100 8.55 -3.44 13.50
CA VAL A 100 7.46 -2.53 13.14
C VAL A 100 7.32 -1.46 14.22
N GLN A 101 7.40 -0.19 13.82
CA GLN A 101 6.89 0.93 14.62
C GLN A 101 5.48 1.26 14.15
N CYS A 102 4.57 1.41 15.10
CA CYS A 102 3.21 1.87 14.94
C CYS A 102 3.07 3.31 15.48
N LYS A 103 2.45 4.20 14.71
CA LYS A 103 2.04 5.53 15.18
C LYS A 103 0.56 5.77 14.88
N ARG A 104 -0.27 5.74 15.91
CA ARG A 104 -1.68 6.11 15.83
C ARG A 104 -1.82 7.62 16.03
N TYR A 105 -2.00 8.37 14.94
CA TYR A 105 -2.28 9.81 14.97
C TYR A 105 -3.66 10.15 14.38
N ALA A 106 -4.19 11.30 14.79
CA ALA A 106 -5.40 11.85 14.20
C ALA A 106 -5.21 12.12 12.70
N LYS A 107 -6.30 11.98 11.93
CA LYS A 107 -6.30 12.05 10.46
C LYS A 107 -5.64 13.30 9.85
N HIS A 108 -5.75 14.45 10.51
CA HIS A 108 -5.21 15.73 10.02
C HIS A 108 -3.71 15.90 10.27
N ARG A 109 -3.09 15.00 11.05
CA ARG A 109 -1.65 15.01 11.31
C ARG A 109 -0.89 14.30 10.20
N SER A 110 0.42 14.48 10.21
CA SER A 110 1.34 13.73 9.37
C SER A 110 2.56 13.28 10.18
N VAL A 111 3.22 12.23 9.70
CA VAL A 111 4.50 11.77 10.25
C VAL A 111 5.64 12.44 9.48
N GLY A 112 6.56 13.06 10.23
CA GLY A 112 7.68 13.83 9.71
C GLY A 112 8.94 12.98 9.50
N SER A 113 9.93 13.53 8.81
CA SER A 113 11.20 12.83 8.58
C SER A 113 11.96 12.53 9.87
N ARG A 114 11.76 13.32 10.93
CA ARG A 114 12.39 13.10 12.25
C ARG A 114 11.99 11.75 12.83
N ASP A 115 10.69 11.40 12.78
CA ASP A 115 10.20 10.13 13.33
C ASP A 115 10.81 8.95 12.58
N ILE A 116 10.91 9.05 11.25
CA ILE A 116 11.53 8.02 10.40
C ILE A 116 13.03 7.91 10.66
N GLN A 117 13.73 9.03 10.87
CA GLN A 117 15.15 9.05 11.20
C GLN A 117 15.44 8.36 12.53
N THR A 118 14.63 8.65 13.57
CA THR A 118 14.74 7.99 14.88
C THR A 118 14.55 6.50 14.75
N PHE A 119 13.49 6.06 14.08
CA PHE A 119 13.23 4.63 13.88
C PHE A 119 14.32 3.94 13.05
N ASN A 120 14.83 4.59 12.00
CA ASN A 120 15.95 4.06 11.23
C ASN A 120 17.21 3.84 12.08
N GLY A 121 17.45 4.71 13.08
CA GLY A 121 18.58 4.60 13.99
C GLY A 121 18.52 3.36 14.88
N THR A 122 17.33 2.85 15.19
CA THR A 122 17.15 1.76 16.18
C THR A 122 16.73 0.45 15.54
N ALA A 123 15.87 0.46 14.51
CA ALA A 123 15.26 -0.75 13.96
C ALA A 123 16.28 -1.83 13.56
N ARG A 124 17.37 -1.42 12.90
CA ARG A 124 18.44 -2.34 12.50
C ARG A 124 19.47 -2.53 13.62
N ALA A 125 19.99 -1.43 14.17
CA ALA A 125 21.10 -1.46 15.11
C ALA A 125 20.74 -2.16 16.43
N GLU A 126 19.55 -1.88 16.98
CA GLU A 126 19.13 -2.37 18.29
C GLU A 126 18.28 -3.64 18.17
N HIS A 127 17.47 -3.76 17.11
CA HIS A 127 16.50 -4.86 16.97
C HIS A 127 16.83 -5.84 15.86
N GLY A 128 17.87 -5.60 15.04
CA GLY A 128 18.30 -6.52 13.99
C GLY A 128 17.27 -6.67 12.85
N ALA A 129 16.52 -5.63 12.52
CA ALA A 129 15.53 -5.68 11.44
C ALA A 129 16.20 -5.98 10.08
N ASP A 130 15.72 -7.02 9.40
CA ASP A 130 15.95 -7.18 7.96
C ASP A 130 15.01 -6.25 7.19
N VAL A 131 13.76 -6.18 7.64
CA VAL A 131 12.69 -5.37 7.05
C VAL A 131 12.11 -4.43 8.13
N PRO A 132 12.63 -3.19 8.24
CA PRO A 132 12.05 -2.16 9.09
C PRO A 132 10.78 -1.61 8.45
N VAL A 133 9.66 -1.67 9.18
CA VAL A 133 8.33 -1.22 8.72
C VAL A 133 7.84 -0.11 9.65
N PHE A 134 7.36 0.99 9.08
CA PHE A 134 6.74 2.07 9.84
C PHE A 134 5.27 2.20 9.43
N VAL A 135 4.36 1.92 10.35
CA VAL A 135 2.91 1.94 10.14
C VAL A 135 2.31 3.17 10.82
N ALA A 136 1.54 3.96 10.07
CA ALA A 136 0.89 5.16 10.61
C ALA A 136 -0.58 5.23 10.20
N SER A 137 -1.45 5.67 11.13
CA SER A 137 -2.87 5.93 10.85
C SER A 137 -3.12 7.30 10.18
N CYS A 138 -2.07 7.91 9.61
CA CYS A 138 -2.11 9.17 8.86
C CYS A 138 -1.07 9.13 7.73
N VAL A 139 -0.91 10.24 7.00
CA VAL A 139 0.01 10.31 5.86
C VAL A 139 1.44 10.65 6.28
N PHE A 140 2.42 10.18 5.51
CA PHE A 140 3.82 10.63 5.63
C PHE A 140 4.06 11.87 4.79
N THR A 141 4.81 12.81 5.36
CA THR A 141 5.35 13.95 4.62
C THR A 141 6.30 13.51 3.50
N ARG A 142 6.48 14.34 2.46
CA ARG A 142 7.41 14.05 1.37
C ARG A 142 8.86 13.80 1.86
N PRO A 143 9.44 14.62 2.76
CA PRO A 143 10.77 14.34 3.31
C PRO A 143 10.88 13.00 4.04
N ALA A 144 9.82 12.56 4.74
CA ALA A 144 9.78 11.25 5.39
C ALA A 144 9.84 10.11 4.37
N ARG A 145 9.05 10.20 3.29
CA ARG A 145 9.06 9.22 2.20
C ARG A 145 10.41 9.17 1.48
N ASP A 146 10.97 10.33 1.14
CA ASP A 146 12.27 10.42 0.48
C ASP A 146 13.39 9.82 1.34
N PHE A 147 13.34 10.03 2.66
CA PHE A 147 14.28 9.42 3.60
C PHE A 147 14.11 7.90 3.66
N ALA A 148 12.87 7.41 3.86
CA ALA A 148 12.58 5.99 3.92
C ALA A 148 13.05 5.24 2.67
N ALA A 149 12.81 5.81 1.49
CA ALA A 149 13.23 5.23 0.22
C ALA A 149 14.76 5.06 0.13
N ARG A 150 15.54 6.07 0.56
CA ARG A 150 17.02 6.00 0.56
C ARG A 150 17.60 4.97 1.53
N HIS A 151 16.89 4.68 2.60
CA HIS A 151 17.36 3.81 3.69
C HIS A 151 16.66 2.45 3.73
N GLY A 152 15.79 2.16 2.75
CA GLY A 152 15.09 0.89 2.63
C GLY A 152 14.16 0.60 3.80
N LEU A 153 13.37 1.60 4.22
CA LEU A 153 12.28 1.43 5.18
C LEU A 153 10.95 1.29 4.45
N CYS A 154 10.14 0.33 4.87
CA CYS A 154 8.79 0.16 4.35
C CYS A 154 7.82 1.09 5.06
N LEU A 155 7.13 1.98 4.33
CA LEU A 155 6.15 2.89 4.90
C LEU A 155 4.72 2.42 4.60
N VAL A 156 3.92 2.20 5.64
CA VAL A 156 2.50 1.88 5.53
C VAL A 156 1.68 3.03 6.10
N ASP A 157 1.18 3.90 5.24
CA ASP A 157 0.29 4.98 5.63
C ASP A 157 -1.16 4.50 5.74
N VAL A 158 -2.05 5.42 6.07
CA VAL A 158 -3.49 5.18 6.20
C VAL A 158 -4.11 4.50 4.95
N ASP A 159 -3.65 4.83 3.75
CA ASP A 159 -4.21 4.26 2.51
C ASP A 159 -3.72 2.82 2.33
N LEU A 160 -2.42 2.58 2.49
CA LEU A 160 -1.84 1.23 2.44
C LEU A 160 -2.35 0.33 3.57
N LEU A 161 -2.58 0.88 4.77
CA LEU A 161 -3.20 0.16 5.87
C LEU A 161 -4.63 -0.28 5.54
N GLY A 162 -5.38 0.54 4.78
CA GLY A 162 -6.69 0.16 4.26
C GLY A 162 -6.61 -1.06 3.33
N PHE A 163 -5.66 -1.07 2.40
CA PHE A 163 -5.41 -2.22 1.52
C PHE A 163 -4.90 -3.46 2.29
N TRP A 164 -4.07 -3.25 3.30
CA TRP A 164 -3.59 -4.32 4.17
C TRP A 164 -4.78 -4.96 4.90
N ASN A 165 -5.64 -4.15 5.51
CA ASN A 165 -6.83 -4.64 6.20
C ASN A 165 -7.79 -5.39 5.26
N SER A 166 -7.94 -4.97 4.00
CA SER A 166 -8.83 -5.63 3.04
C SER A 166 -8.30 -6.95 2.45
N GLY A 167 -7.07 -7.36 2.83
CA GLY A 167 -6.53 -8.69 2.50
C GLY A 167 -5.24 -8.68 1.67
N THR A 168 -4.70 -7.50 1.32
CA THR A 168 -3.34 -7.43 0.74
C THR A 168 -2.34 -7.91 1.79
N THR A 169 -1.38 -8.76 1.44
CA THR A 169 -0.41 -9.27 2.43
C THR A 169 0.74 -8.29 2.67
N LEU A 170 1.34 -8.35 3.87
CA LEU A 170 2.52 -7.57 4.22
C LEU A 170 3.69 -7.85 3.27
N SER A 171 3.91 -9.11 2.87
CA SER A 171 4.96 -9.47 1.91
C SER A 171 4.78 -8.73 0.58
N SER A 172 3.55 -8.65 0.06
CA SER A 172 3.25 -7.90 -1.16
C SER A 172 3.50 -6.40 -0.99
N LEU A 173 3.16 -5.82 0.17
CA LEU A 173 3.44 -4.40 0.44
C LEU A 173 4.94 -4.11 0.49
N VAL A 174 5.71 -4.97 1.16
CA VAL A 174 7.17 -4.86 1.27
C VAL A 174 7.84 -4.98 -0.10
N GLU A 175 7.40 -5.93 -0.94
CA GLU A 175 7.93 -6.11 -2.29
C GLU A 175 7.67 -4.91 -3.20
N LEU A 176 6.47 -4.31 -3.13
CA LEU A 176 6.10 -3.13 -3.91
C LEU A 176 6.91 -1.89 -3.51
N ASP A 177 7.19 -1.72 -2.22
CA ASP A 177 7.92 -0.56 -1.71
C ASP A 177 9.43 -0.66 -2.00
N ILE A 178 10.01 -1.85 -1.86
CA ILE A 178 11.41 -2.12 -2.23
C ILE A 178 11.61 -2.01 -3.75
N GLY A 179 10.64 -2.48 -4.55
CA GLY A 179 10.67 -2.36 -6.01
C GLY A 179 10.67 -0.92 -6.53
N ARG A 180 10.10 0.03 -5.78
CA ARG A 180 10.16 1.47 -6.09
C ARG A 180 11.49 2.12 -5.72
N SER A 181 12.18 1.63 -4.69
CA SER A 181 13.52 2.11 -4.31
C SER A 181 14.60 1.70 -5.34
N GLY A 182 14.34 0.66 -6.15
CA GLY A 182 15.29 0.09 -7.11
C GLY A 182 15.35 0.66 -8.54
N SER A 183 14.55 1.67 -8.92
CA SER A 183 14.68 2.27 -10.27
C SER A 183 14.65 3.79 -10.26
N HIS A 184 15.80 4.38 -9.91
CA HIS A 184 16.16 5.71 -10.39
C HIS A 184 16.35 5.69 -11.92
N ARG A 185 15.25 5.69 -12.68
CA ARG A 185 15.31 6.24 -14.04
C ARG A 185 15.18 7.75 -13.88
N LYS A 186 16.32 8.44 -13.90
CA LYS A 186 16.35 9.89 -14.16
C LYS A 186 15.51 10.14 -15.42
N LEU A 187 14.37 10.79 -15.27
CA LEU A 187 13.80 11.54 -16.39
C LEU A 187 14.77 12.70 -16.60
N SER A 188 15.64 12.56 -17.60
CA SER A 188 16.35 13.71 -18.15
C SER A 188 15.29 14.71 -18.60
N PRO A 189 15.42 16.00 -18.28
CA PRO A 189 14.62 17.02 -18.94
C PRO A 189 15.11 17.11 -20.39
N ASP A 190 14.22 16.79 -21.34
CA ASP A 190 14.42 17.16 -22.74
C ASP A 190 14.66 18.67 -22.77
N HIS A 191 15.84 19.04 -23.27
CA HIS A 191 16.16 20.42 -23.62
C HIS A 191 15.80 20.57 -25.10
N ASP A 192 14.75 21.34 -25.37
CA ASP A 192 14.59 22.08 -26.62
C ASP A 192 14.87 23.57 -26.34
#